data_AF-A0A5K0V6V5-F1
#
_entry.id   AF-A0A5K0V6V5-F1
#
_cell.length_a   1.000
_cell.length_b   1.000
_cell.length_c   1.000
_cell.angle_alpha   90.00
_cell.angle_beta   90.00
_cell.angle_gamma   90.00
#
_symmetry.space_group_name_H-M   'P 1'
#
loop_
_entity.id
_entity.type
_entity.pdbx_description
1 polymer ?
#
loop_
_entity_poly.entity_id
_entity_poly.type
_entity_poly.pdbx_seq_one_letter_code
_entity_poly.pdbx_strand_id
1 'polypeptide(L)'
;AYLGIPSPTPYKARRAGGGRQRYGMNFAYAGTGVFDTFVMLPNLTTQIGFFEQLINGGTYRSSDLRSSMALVSASTNDYTFYVLRKGTVE
;
A
#
# COMPACT_ATOMS: atom_id res chain seq x y z
N ALA A 1 11.93 -4.93 -16.78
CA ALA A 1 10.97 -3.99 -16.18
C ALA A 1 11.00 -2.69 -16.98
N TYR A 2 9.84 -2.09 -17.30
CA TYR A 2 9.72 -0.91 -18.17
C TYR A 2 10.55 0.31 -17.68
N LEU A 3 10.65 0.49 -16.36
CA LEU A 3 11.35 1.62 -15.75
C LEU A 3 12.81 1.30 -15.33
N GLY A 4 13.31 0.08 -15.55
CA GLY A 4 14.64 -0.32 -15.09
C GLY A 4 14.81 -0.41 -13.56
N ILE A 5 13.74 -0.21 -12.78
CA ILE A 5 13.73 -0.28 -11.31
C ILE A 5 13.28 -1.68 -10.87
N PRO A 6 13.94 -2.33 -9.89
CA PRO A 6 13.49 -3.60 -9.31
C PRO A 6 12.11 -3.48 -8.67
N SER A 7 11.36 -4.58 -8.58
CA SER A 7 10.07 -4.60 -7.88
C SER A 7 10.21 -4.11 -6.43
N PRO A 8 9.32 -3.23 -5.94
CA PRO A 8 9.33 -2.77 -4.57
C PRO A 8 9.21 -3.91 -3.56
N THR A 9 9.89 -3.78 -2.42
CA THR A 9 9.85 -4.81 -1.36
C THR A 9 8.47 -4.80 -0.69
N PRO A 10 7.76 -5.94 -0.57
CA PRO A 10 6.51 -5.99 0.18
C PRO A 10 6.74 -5.58 1.65
N TYR A 11 5.87 -4.75 2.22
CA TYR A 11 6.00 -4.25 3.59
C TYR A 11 6.13 -5.38 4.64
N LYS A 12 5.42 -6.50 4.42
CA LYS A 12 5.51 -7.70 5.26
C LYS A 12 6.93 -8.27 5.34
N ALA A 13 7.69 -8.15 4.25
CA ALA A 13 9.06 -8.66 4.12
C ALA A 13 10.13 -7.58 4.34
N ARG A 14 9.76 -6.38 4.81
CA ARG A 14 10.67 -5.22 4.91
C ARG A 14 11.97 -5.50 5.68
N ARG A 15 11.94 -6.38 6.70
CA ARG A 15 13.11 -6.75 7.51
C ARG A 15 14.07 -7.71 6.80
N ALA A 16 13.58 -8.50 5.85
CA ALA A 16 14.38 -9.46 5.08
C ALA A 16 15.01 -8.84 3.82
N GLY A 17 14.71 -7.57 3.52
CA GLY A 17 15.02 -6.95 2.23
C GLY A 17 16.48 -6.51 2.02
N GLY A 18 17.38 -6.61 3.00
CA GLY A 18 18.82 -6.36 2.82
C GLY A 18 19.17 -5.06 2.08
N GLY A 19 18.48 -3.94 2.37
CA GLY A 19 18.70 -2.65 1.71
C GLY A 19 17.90 -2.42 0.42
N ARG A 20 17.09 -3.38 -0.05
CA ARG A 20 16.18 -3.22 -1.20
C ARG A 20 15.06 -2.20 -0.97
N GLN A 21 14.91 -1.71 0.27
CA GLN A 21 13.99 -0.62 0.63
C GLN A 21 14.27 0.67 -0.16
N ARG A 22 15.52 0.87 -0.63
CA ARG A 22 15.90 2.00 -1.50
C ARG A 22 15.19 2.01 -2.86
N TYR A 23 14.64 0.87 -3.28
CA TYR A 23 13.89 0.73 -4.53
C TYR A 23 12.37 0.84 -4.31
N GLY A 24 11.95 1.33 -3.14
CA GLY A 24 10.56 1.49 -2.76
C GLY A 24 9.99 0.31 -2.00
N MET A 25 8.74 0.50 -1.56
CA MET A 25 7.97 -0.46 -0.77
C MET A 25 6.59 -0.66 -1.38
N ASN A 26 6.11 -1.90 -1.38
CA ASN A 26 4.72 -2.22 -1.70
C ASN A 26 3.93 -2.44 -0.40
N PHE A 27 2.96 -1.56 -0.13
CA PHE A 27 2.10 -1.63 1.05
C PHE A 27 0.76 -2.32 0.78
N ALA A 28 0.47 -2.70 -0.47
CA ALA A 28 -0.84 -3.20 -0.87
C ALA A 28 -1.19 -4.54 -0.22
N TYR A 29 -2.43 -4.64 0.23
CA TYR A 29 -3.06 -5.90 0.62
C TYR A 29 -4.19 -6.19 -0.37
N ALA A 30 -4.05 -7.30 -1.10
CA ALA A 30 -5.06 -7.69 -2.08
C ALA A 30 -6.41 -7.97 -1.40
N GLY A 31 -7.50 -7.53 -2.04
CA GLY A 31 -8.86 -7.70 -1.57
C GLY A 31 -9.31 -6.69 -0.52
N THR A 32 -8.43 -5.82 0.01
CA THR A 32 -8.83 -4.72 0.89
C THR A 32 -9.22 -3.48 0.09
N GLY A 33 -9.98 -2.60 0.73
CA GLY A 33 -10.47 -1.36 0.14
C GLY A 33 -9.93 -0.12 0.83
N VAL A 34 -10.52 1.01 0.47
CA VAL A 34 -10.43 2.24 1.27
C VAL A 34 -11.05 1.98 2.65
N PHE A 35 -12.18 1.29 2.66
CA PHE A 35 -12.89 0.84 3.86
C PHE A 35 -12.64 -0.64 4.14
N ASP A 36 -13.19 -1.11 5.26
CA ASP A 36 -13.20 -2.53 5.59
C ASP A 36 -14.10 -3.30 4.63
N THR A 37 -13.59 -4.44 4.16
CA THR A 37 -14.26 -5.32 3.20
C THR A 37 -14.48 -6.70 3.83
N PHE A 38 -14.82 -7.72 3.04
CA PHE A 38 -14.83 -9.12 3.49
C PHE A 38 -13.42 -9.63 3.87
N VAL A 39 -12.37 -8.99 3.38
CA VAL A 39 -11.00 -9.36 3.67
C VAL A 39 -10.54 -8.60 4.92
N MET A 40 -10.42 -9.31 6.04
CA MET A 40 -9.96 -8.77 7.34
C MET A 40 -8.43 -8.57 7.35
N LEU A 41 -7.94 -7.75 6.44
CA LEU A 41 -6.54 -7.34 6.33
C LEU A 41 -6.46 -5.81 6.35
N PRO A 42 -5.25 -5.22 6.53
CA PRO A 42 -5.05 -3.78 6.51
C PRO A 42 -5.72 -3.07 5.33
N ASN A 43 -6.71 -2.23 5.63
CA ASN A 43 -7.34 -1.29 4.69
C ASN A 43 -6.37 -0.16 4.30
N LEU A 44 -6.76 0.70 3.36
CA LEU A 44 -5.87 1.73 2.82
C LEU A 44 -5.34 2.68 3.90
N THR A 45 -6.17 3.08 4.87
CA THR A 45 -5.75 3.92 6.00
C THR A 45 -4.62 3.25 6.78
N THR A 46 -4.75 1.95 7.07
CA THR A 46 -3.71 1.19 7.77
C THR A 46 -2.43 1.06 6.92
N GLN A 47 -2.58 0.87 5.60
CA GLN A 47 -1.45 0.80 4.68
C GLN A 47 -0.67 2.12 4.58
N ILE A 48 -1.37 3.25 4.60
CA ILE A 48 -0.74 4.59 4.70
C ILE A 48 -0.03 4.73 6.04
N GLY A 49 -0.62 4.29 7.14
CA GLY A 49 0.02 4.28 8.45
C GLY A 49 1.33 3.47 8.48
N PHE A 50 1.42 2.37 7.74
CA PHE A 50 2.68 1.64 7.57
C PHE A 50 3.76 2.46 6.86
N PHE A 51 3.39 3.27 5.87
CA PHE A 51 4.30 4.19 5.21
C PHE A 51 4.77 5.30 6.16
N GLU A 52 3.84 5.91 6.91
CA GLU A 52 4.15 6.93 7.92
C GLU A 52 5.11 6.40 8.99
N GLN A 53 4.94 5.16 9.43
CA GLN A 53 5.87 4.51 10.36
C GLN A 53 7.30 4.43 9.82
N LEU A 54 7.48 4.23 8.51
CA LEU A 54 8.81 4.19 7.89
C LEU A 54 9.45 5.58 7.79
N ILE A 55 8.64 6.63 7.63
CA ILE A 55 9.11 8.02 7.68
C ILE A 55 9.53 8.36 9.10
N ASN A 56 8.64 8.13 10.07
CA ASN A 56 8.88 8.42 11.48
C ASN A 56 10.04 7.59 12.06
N GLY A 57 10.22 6.36 11.57
CA GLY A 57 11.34 5.49 11.92
C GLY A 57 12.64 5.79 11.16
N GLY A 58 12.68 6.83 10.32
CA GLY A 58 13.87 7.26 9.58
C GLY A 58 14.32 6.31 8.46
N THR A 59 13.50 5.33 8.08
CA THR A 59 13.76 4.45 6.92
C THR A 59 13.68 5.23 5.62
N TYR A 60 12.71 6.15 5.52
CA TYR A 60 12.62 7.12 4.43
C TYR A 60 12.78 8.53 5.00
N ARG A 61 13.71 9.29 4.46
CA ARG A 61 13.95 10.69 4.84
C ARG A 61 13.11 11.61 3.97
N SER A 62 12.81 12.82 4.45
CA SER A 62 12.09 13.83 3.65
C SER A 62 12.79 14.17 2.33
N SER A 63 14.12 14.03 2.26
CA SER A 63 14.89 14.14 1.01
C SER A 63 14.53 13.08 -0.01
N ASP A 64 14.30 11.86 0.43
CA ASP A 64 13.98 10.72 -0.44
C ASP A 64 12.58 10.91 -1.04
N LEU A 65 11.68 11.54 -0.29
CA LEU A 65 10.29 11.78 -0.71
C LEU A 65 10.16 12.88 -1.76
N ARG A 66 11.05 13.89 -1.77
CA ARG A 66 10.99 15.03 -2.70
C ARG A 66 11.06 14.62 -4.18
N SER A 67 11.72 13.51 -4.46
CA SER A 67 11.86 12.97 -5.82
C SER A 67 11.41 11.51 -5.89
N SER A 68 10.24 11.23 -5.28
CA SER A 68 9.61 9.92 -5.28
C SER A 68 8.27 9.94 -6.02
N MET A 69 7.78 8.75 -6.37
CA MET A 69 6.44 8.56 -6.93
C MET A 69 5.66 7.62 -6.02
N ALA A 70 4.40 7.98 -5.76
CA ALA A 70 3.45 7.10 -5.10
C ALA A 70 2.39 6.66 -6.11
N LEU A 71 2.13 5.36 -6.16
CA LEU A 71 1.01 4.80 -6.92
C LEU A 71 -0.01 4.28 -5.92
N VAL A 72 -1.21 4.86 -5.93
CA VAL A 72 -2.36 4.40 -5.17
C VAL A 72 -3.42 3.95 -6.15
N SER A 73 -3.84 2.69 -6.02
CA SER A 73 -4.97 2.14 -6.77
C SER A 73 -5.85 1.39 -5.79
N ALA A 74 -7.04 1.95 -5.55
CA ALA A 74 -8.09 1.33 -4.76
C ALA A 74 -9.34 1.36 -5.64
N SER A 75 -9.75 0.18 -6.11
CA SER A 75 -10.93 0.05 -6.97
C SER A 75 -11.63 -1.27 -6.68
N THR A 76 -12.93 -1.31 -6.97
CA THR A 76 -13.80 -2.50 -7.01
C THR A 76 -14.07 -3.20 -5.67
N ASN A 77 -13.12 -3.34 -4.76
CA ASN A 77 -13.34 -4.09 -3.51
C ASN A 77 -14.40 -3.43 -2.61
N ASP A 78 -14.36 -2.10 -2.45
CA ASP A 78 -15.35 -1.36 -1.68
C ASP A 78 -16.76 -1.45 -2.31
N TYR A 79 -16.85 -1.25 -3.63
CA TYR A 79 -18.12 -1.38 -4.36
C TYR A 79 -18.68 -2.79 -4.31
N THR A 80 -17.84 -3.80 -4.49
CA THR A 80 -18.24 -5.21 -4.41
C THR A 80 -18.76 -5.55 -3.01
N PHE A 81 -18.08 -5.06 -1.97
CA PHE A 81 -18.53 -5.22 -0.60
C PHE A 81 -19.89 -4.55 -0.36
N TYR A 82 -20.07 -3.32 -0.84
CA TYR A 82 -21.32 -2.58 -0.72
C TYR A 82 -22.49 -3.31 -1.42
N VAL A 83 -22.33 -3.72 -2.67
CA VAL A 83 -23.36 -4.45 -3.43
C VAL A 83 -23.71 -5.78 -2.76
N LEU A 84 -22.71 -6.56 -2.34
CA LEU A 84 -22.94 -7.84 -1.67
C LEU A 84 -23.59 -7.69 -0.28
N ARG A 85 -23.47 -6.52 0.36
CA ARG A 85 -24.20 -6.17 1.58
C ARG A 85 -25.59 -5.58 1.33
N LYS A 86 -26.16 -5.78 0.15
CA LYS A 86 -27.49 -5.28 -0.27
C LYS A 86 -27.56 -3.76 -0.39
N GLY A 87 -26.43 -3.11 -0.65
CA GLY A 87 -26.42 -1.74 -1.15
C GLY A 87 -27.00 -1.65 -2.55
N THR A 88 -27.52 -0.48 -2.93
CA THR A 88 -28.08 -0.22 -4.26
C THR A 88 -27.01 0.36 -5.17
N VAL A 89 -26.77 -0.25 -6.32
CA VAL A 89 -25.99 0.41 -7.37
C VAL A 89 -26.74 1.68 -7.81
N GLU A 90 -26.03 2.78 -7.94
CA GLU A 90 -26.55 4.00 -8.58
C GLU A 90 -26.72 3.79 -10.09
#